data_AF-A0A917DDK3-F1
#
_entry.id   AF-A0A917DDK3-F1
#
_cell.length_a   1.000
_cell.length_b   1.000
_cell.length_c   1.000
_cell.angle_alpha   90.00
_cell.angle_beta   90.00
_cell.angle_gamma   90.00
#
_symmetry.space_group_name_H-M   'P 1'
#
loop_
_entity.id
_entity.type
_entity.pdbx_description
1 polymer ?
#
loop_
_entity_poly.entity_id
_entity_poly.type
_entity_poly.pdbx_seq_one_letter_code
_entity_poly.pdbx_strand_id
1 'polypeptide(L)' 'MKIIIQNISEYDGLGSLSNYVLRIDDTTIAYFQHDRTAGLGQCLRRAADAADAADAADEHQAWTLRKMLEKGG' A
#
# COMPACT_ATOMS: atom_id res chain seq x y z
N MET A 1 -16.79 -5.95 2.51
CA MET A 1 -15.34 -5.75 2.69
C MET A 1 -14.60 -6.61 1.69
N LYS A 2 -14.13 -5.98 0.61
CA LYS A 2 -13.41 -6.62 -0.49
C LYS A 2 -12.00 -6.06 -0.54
N ILE A 3 -11.00 -6.93 -0.52
CA ILE A 3 -9.61 -6.56 -0.72
C ILE A 3 -9.27 -6.74 -2.20
N ILE A 4 -8.74 -5.71 -2.85
CA ILE A 4 -8.41 -5.72 -4.28
C ILE A 4 -6.93 -5.38 -4.44
N ILE A 5 -6.18 -6.30 -5.04
CA ILE A 5 -4.81 -6.07 -5.52
C ILE A 5 -4.87 -6.01 -7.04
N GLN A 6 -4.58 -4.85 -7.61
CA GLN A 6 -4.65 -4.63 -9.05
C GLN A 6 -3.29 -4.22 -9.61
N ASN A 7 -2.86 -4.86 -10.70
CA ASN A 7 -1.73 -4.39 -11.51
C ASN A 7 -2.16 -3.12 -12.26
N ILE A 8 -1.40 -2.05 -12.09
CA ILE A 8 -1.64 -0.73 -12.72
C ILE A 8 -0.50 -0.34 -13.67
N SER A 9 0.43 -1.25 -13.97
CA SER A 9 1.44 -1.01 -15.00
C SER A 9 0.80 -0.99 -16.39
N GLU A 10 1.25 -0.05 -17.23
CA GLU A 10 0.90 -0.01 -18.66
C GLU A 10 1.40 -1.27 -19.41
N TYR A 11 2.53 -1.84 -18.95
CA TYR A 11 3.13 -3.03 -19.51
C TYR A 11 3.15 -4.16 -18.48
N ASP A 12 2.74 -5.34 -18.92
CA ASP A 12 2.32 -6.43 -18.05
C ASP A 12 3.19 -7.70 -18.25
N GLY A 13 4.36 -7.51 -18.85
CA GLY A 13 5.29 -8.57 -19.24
C GLY A 13 5.72 -9.49 -18.08
N LEU A 14 5.88 -10.78 -18.41
CA LEU A 14 6.47 -11.76 -17.49
C LEU A 14 7.94 -11.43 -17.24
N GLY A 15 8.33 -11.31 -15.96
CA GLY A 15 9.71 -11.04 -15.55
C GLY A 15 10.08 -9.56 -15.44
N SER A 16 9.11 -8.65 -15.52
CA SER A 16 9.32 -7.23 -15.22
C SER A 16 8.68 -6.84 -13.89
N LEU A 17 9.29 -5.86 -13.24
CA LEU A 17 8.74 -5.26 -12.04
C LEU A 17 7.48 -4.47 -12.40
N SER A 18 6.34 -4.88 -11.86
CA SER A 18 5.04 -4.23 -12.08
C SER A 18 4.61 -3.42 -10.86
N ASN A 19 3.87 -2.33 -11.10
CA ASN A 19 3.25 -1.52 -10.07
C ASN A 19 1.86 -2.05 -9.77
N TYR A 20 1.53 -2.14 -8.49
CA TYR A 20 0.25 -2.60 -7.98
C TYR A 20 -0.34 -1.59 -7.02
N VAL A 21 -1.68 -1.55 -6.97
CA VAL A 21 -2.44 -0.83 -5.96
C VAL A 21 -3.21 -1.82 -5.09
N LEU A 22 -3.16 -1.60 -3.78
CA LEU A 22 -3.98 -2.28 -2.78
C LEU A 22 -5.16 -1.36 -2.40
N ARG A 23 -6.38 -1.89 -2.54
CA ARG A 23 -7.62 -1.22 -2.13
C ARG A 23 -8.43 -2.08 -1.17
N ILE A 24 -9.08 -1.43 -0.23
CA ILE A 24 -10.16 -2.01 0.57
C ILE A 24 -11.44 -1.29 0.14
N ASP A 25 -12.36 -2.06 -0.44
CA ASP A 25 -13.54 -1.54 -1.13
C ASP A 25 -13.10 -0.49 -2.21
N ASP A 26 -13.51 0.77 -2.10
CA ASP A 26 -13.15 1.83 -3.06
C ASP A 26 -11.97 2.72 -2.60
N THR A 27 -11.39 2.43 -1.43
CA THR A 27 -10.32 3.24 -0.84
C THR A 27 -8.94 2.65 -1.17
N THR A 28 -8.06 3.47 -1.74
CA THR A 28 -6.65 3.13 -1.92
C THR A 28 -5.92 3.20 -0.60
N ILE A 29 -5.31 2.08 -0.22
CA ILE A 29 -4.54 1.93 1.01
C ILE A 29 -3.05 2.13 0.71
N ALA A 30 -2.54 1.45 -0.31
CA ALA A 30 -1.12 1.46 -0.59
C ALA A 30 -0.80 1.17 -2.06
N TYR A 31 0.40 1.59 -2.48
CA TYR A 31 1.02 1.20 -3.74
C TYR A 31 2.24 0.35 -3.44
N PHE A 32 2.48 -0.68 -4.25
CA PHE A 32 3.66 -1.52 -4.09
C PHE A 32 4.12 -2.08 -5.43
N GLN A 33 5.37 -2.55 -5.48
CA GLN A 33 5.96 -3.16 -6.67
C GLN A 33 6.16 -4.65 -6.47
N HIS A 34 5.87 -5.43 -7.51
CA HIS A 34 6.03 -6.89 -7.48
C HIS A 34 6.37 -7.44 -8.87
N ASP A 35 7.27 -8.42 -8.91
CA ASP A 35 7.57 -9.23 -10.08
C ASP A 35 6.73 -10.52 -10.05
N ARG A 36 5.89 -10.71 -11.07
CA ARG A 36 4.97 -11.87 -11.17
C ARG A 36 5.69 -13.22 -11.11
N THR A 37 6.95 -13.29 -11.55
CA THR A 37 7.72 -14.55 -11.53
C THR A 37 8.01 -15.03 -10.11
N ALA A 38 7.97 -14.13 -9.12
CA ALA A 38 8.11 -14.48 -7.72
C ALA A 38 6.83 -15.07 -7.08
N GLY A 39 5.73 -15.08 -7.83
CA GLY A 39 4.50 -15.79 -7.48
C GLY A 39 3.57 -15.08 -6.49
N LEU A 40 2.35 -15.61 -6.40
CA LEU A 40 1.25 -15.00 -5.65
C LEU A 40 1.55 -14.81 -4.16
N GLY A 41 2.23 -15.77 -3.52
CA GLY A 41 2.58 -15.67 -2.11
C GLY A 41 3.46 -14.46 -1.80
N GLN A 42 4.42 -14.15 -2.66
CA GLN A 42 5.26 -12.96 -2.49
C GLN A 42 4.48 -11.68 -2.79
N CYS A 43 3.55 -11.70 -3.76
CA CYS A 43 2.65 -10.58 -4.03
C CYS A 43 1.82 -10.22 -2.78
N LEU A 44 1.19 -11.22 -2.15
CA LEU A 44 0.37 -11.03 -0.95
C LEU A 44 1.19 -10.51 0.23
N ARG A 45 2.42 -11.02 0.42
CA ARG A 45 3.31 -10.51 1.47
C ARG A 45 3.65 -9.04 1.25
N ARG A 46 4.03 -8.65 0.03
CA ARG A 46 4.31 -7.24 -0.29
C ARG A 46 3.10 -6.33 -0.13
N ALA A 47 1.91 -6.82 -0.44
CA ALA A 47 0.67 -6.08 -0.20
C ALA A 47 0.43 -5.87 1.30
N ALA A 48 0.66 -6.88 2.14
CA ALA A 48 0.55 -6.76 3.59
C ALA A 48 1.60 -5.79 4.16
N ASP A 49 2.87 -5.93 3.76
CA ASP A 49 3.94 -5.02 4.19
C ASP A 49 3.63 -3.56 3.81
N ALA A 50 3.04 -3.33 2.63
CA ALA A 50 2.65 -2.00 2.18
C ALA A 50 1.44 -1.45 2.94
N ALA A 51 0.50 -2.30 3.35
CA ALA A 51 -0.63 -1.90 4.19
C ALA A 51 -0.16 -1.50 5.60
N ASP A 52 0.70 -2.31 6.21
CA ASP A 52 1.27 -2.03 7.54
C ASP A 52 2.07 -0.72 7.53
N ALA A 53 2.83 -0.47 6.46
CA ALA A 53 3.58 0.78 6.29
C ALA A 53 2.66 2.01 6.12
N ALA A 54 1.51 1.86 5.45
CA ALA A 54 0.54 2.93 5.28
C ALA A 54 -0.14 3.28 6.63
N ASP A 55 -0.51 2.26 7.41
CA ASP A 55 -1.14 2.43 8.72
C ASP A 55 -0.18 3.14 9.70
N ALA A 56 1.09 2.70 9.75
CA ALA A 56 2.11 3.35 10.58
C ALA A 56 2.38 4.81 10.18
N ALA A 57 2.26 5.14 8.88
CA ALA A 57 2.42 6.51 8.39
C ALA A 57 1.24 7.40 8.82
N ASP A 58 0.02 6.89 8.75
CA ASP A 58 -1.19 7.60 9.18
C ASP A 58 -1.16 7.86 10.70
N GLU A 59 -0.75 6.88 11.51
CA GLU A 59 -0.58 7.05 12.95
C GLU A 59 0.46 8.14 13.30
N HIS A 60 1.58 8.16 12.57
CA HIS A 60 2.63 9.17 12.77
C HIS A 60 2.15 10.58 12.41
N GLN A 61 1.41 10.73 11.30
CA GLN A 61 0.82 12.00 10.88
C GLN A 61 -0.25 12.48 11.88
N ALA A 62 -1.13 11.58 12.33
CA ALA A 62 -2.17 11.89 13.31
C ALA A 62 -1.59 12.35 14.65
N TRP A 63 -0.55 11.68 15.14
CA TRP A 63 0.17 12.09 16.36
C TRP A 63 0.82 13.46 16.22
N THR A 64 1.46 13.73 15.08
CA THR A 64 2.13 15.01 14.80
C THR A 64 1.14 16.17 14.76
N LEU A 65 0.00 15.99 14.09
CA LEU A 65 -1.05 17.00 14.00
C LEU A 65 -1.61 17.35 15.39
N ARG A 66 -1.84 16.33 16.22
CA ARG A 66 -2.33 16.49 17.59
C ARG A 66 -1.35 17.30 18.46
N LYS A 67 -0.06 17.00 18.38
CA LYS A 67 1.00 17.73 19.10
C LYS A 67 1.10 19.21 18.70
N MET A 68 0.82 19.54 17.44
CA MET A 68 0.81 20.94 16.96
C MET A 68 -0.39 21.70 17.54
N LEU A 69 -1.57 21.08 17.59
CA LEU A 69 -2.78 21.68 18.15
C LEU A 69 -2.68 21.89 19.67
N GLU A 70 -2.08 20.95 20.41
CA GLU A 70 -1.90 21.05 21.87
C GLU A 70 -0.87 22.11 22.29
N LYS A 71 0.05 22.53 21.40
CA LYS A 71 1.05 23.57 21.68
C LYS A 71 0.61 24.99 21.28
N GLY A 72 -0.50 25.13 20.56
CA GLY A 72 -1.00 26.40 20.04
C GLY A 72 -2.15 27.02 20.85
N GLY A 73 -2.50 26.45 22.01
CA GLY A 73 -3.60 26.90 22.88
C GLY A 73 -3.13 27.54 24.17
#